data_AF-A0AAT9H5W5-F1
#
_entry.id   AF-A0AAT9H5W5-F1
#
_cell.length_a   1.000
_cell.length_b   1.000
_cell.length_c   1.000
_cell.angle_alpha   90.00
_cell.angle_beta   90.00
_cell.angle_gamma   90.00
#
_symmetry.space_group_name_H-M   'P 1'
#
loop_
_entity.id
_entity.type
_entity.pdbx_description
1 polymer ?
#
loop_
_entity_poly.entity_id
_entity_poly.type
_entity_poly.pdbx_seq_one_letter_code
_entity_poly.pdbx_strand_id
1 'polypeptide(L)'
;MPKAQRQGINLRIILERYKRSAGVFTCLFLIALNLASLYLVADLMSYDEMVGYLSGGEIKYSGIRHFIYVLVAILINILFIFFVTCGWLAKKKAGP
;
A
#
# COMPACT_ATOMS: atom_id res chain seq x y z
N MET A 1 18.45 -7.89 41.24
CA MET A 1 18.34 -8.14 39.79
C MET A 1 19.66 -7.74 39.12
N PRO A 2 20.37 -8.66 38.44
CA PRO A 2 21.73 -8.41 37.92
C PRO A 2 21.74 -7.38 36.79
N LYS A 3 22.76 -6.51 36.75
CA LYS A 3 22.88 -5.37 35.80
C LYS A 3 22.79 -5.81 34.33
N ALA A 4 23.37 -6.96 33.98
CA ALA A 4 23.30 -7.54 32.63
C ALA A 4 21.87 -7.89 32.19
N GLN A 5 21.06 -8.43 33.10
CA GLN A 5 19.66 -8.78 32.82
C GLN A 5 18.80 -7.53 32.61
N ARG A 6 19.11 -6.43 33.33
CA ARG A 6 18.42 -5.13 33.17
C ARG A 6 18.79 -4.44 31.85
N GLN A 7 20.03 -4.59 31.38
CA GLN A 7 20.47 -4.10 30.07
C GLN A 7 19.79 -4.85 28.92
N GLY A 8 19.71 -6.18 28.99
CA GLY A 8 19.04 -7.00 27.98
C GLY A 8 17.54 -6.67 27.82
N ILE A 9 16.85 -6.35 28.91
CA ILE A 9 15.43 -5.94 28.88
C ILE A 9 15.25 -4.58 28.22
N ASN A 10 16.09 -3.59 28.54
CA ASN A 10 16.02 -2.27 27.91
C ASN A 10 16.24 -2.35 26.39
N LEU A 11 17.20 -3.15 25.95
CA LEU A 11 17.48 -3.32 24.52
C LEU A 11 16.29 -3.94 23.79
N ARG A 12 15.64 -4.95 24.37
CA ARG A 12 14.42 -5.56 23.80
C ARG A 12 13.28 -4.56 23.67
N ILE A 13 13.05 -3.73 24.68
CA ILE A 13 11.98 -2.71 24.66
C ILE A 13 12.25 -1.68 23.55
N ILE A 14 13.50 -1.23 23.39
CA ILE A 14 13.88 -0.28 22.33
C ILE A 14 13.70 -0.91 20.95
N LEU A 15 14.15 -2.15 20.77
CA LEU A 15 14.00 -2.89 19.51
C LEU A 15 12.54 -3.06 19.12
N GLU A 16 11.67 -3.42 20.07
CA GLU A 16 10.22 -3.56 19.84
C GLU A 16 9.57 -2.22 19.46
N ARG A 17 9.98 -1.13 20.11
CA ARG A 17 9.51 0.22 19.75
C ARG A 17 9.95 0.62 18.34
N TYR A 18 11.20 0.33 17.98
CA TYR A 18 11.72 0.61 16.64
C TYR A 18 10.98 -0.20 15.57
N LYS A 19 10.81 -1.50 15.79
CA LYS A 19 10.10 -2.41 14.88
C LYS A 19 8.65 -1.96 14.65
N ARG A 20 7.99 -1.49 15.70
CA ARG A 20 6.65 -0.92 15.64
C ARG A 20 6.59 0.39 14.87
N SER A 21 7.52 1.30 15.11
CA SER A 21 7.60 2.57 14.39
C SER A 21 7.86 2.32 12.91
N ALA A 22 8.82 1.46 12.57
CA ALA A 22 9.11 1.06 11.19
C ALA A 22 7.88 0.48 10.50
N GLY A 23 7.11 -0.40 11.17
CA GLY A 23 5.89 -0.96 10.60
C GLY A 23 4.83 0.09 10.25
N VAL A 24 4.64 1.10 11.12
CA VAL A 24 3.72 2.23 10.86
C VAL A 24 4.20 3.07 9.68
N PHE A 25 5.49 3.42 9.64
CA PHE A 25 6.07 4.17 8.52
C PHE A 25 5.90 3.43 7.19
N THR A 26 6.19 2.12 7.14
CA THR A 26 5.99 1.31 5.94
C THR A 26 4.53 1.30 5.49
N CYS A 27 3.57 1.19 6.41
CA CYS A 27 2.15 1.25 6.07
C CYS A 27 1.76 2.59 5.45
N LEU A 28 2.16 3.71 6.06
CA LEU A 28 1.87 5.05 5.54
C LEU A 28 2.50 5.27 4.16
N PHE A 29 3.74 4.82 3.98
CA PHE A 29 4.44 4.90 2.70
C PHE A 29 3.73 4.09 1.61
N LEU A 30 3.31 2.87 1.91
CA LEU A 30 2.56 2.03 0.97
C LEU A 30 1.19 2.63 0.62
N ILE A 31 0.50 3.24 1.58
CA ILE A 31 -0.76 3.97 1.31
C ILE A 31 -0.50 5.13 0.35
N ALA A 32 0.53 5.93 0.60
CA ALA A 32 0.89 7.05 -0.25
C ALA A 32 1.24 6.61 -1.69
N LEU A 33 2.01 5.53 -1.84
CA LEU A 33 2.34 4.96 -3.15
C LEU A 33 1.11 4.46 -3.90
N ASN A 34 0.16 3.82 -3.21
CA ASN A 34 -1.08 3.37 -3.83
C ASN A 34 -1.97 4.54 -4.26
N LEU A 35 -2.06 5.61 -3.46
CA LEU A 35 -2.76 6.84 -3.84
C LEU A 35 -2.11 7.52 -5.05
N ALA A 36 -0.78 7.64 -5.06
CA ALA A 36 -0.03 8.20 -6.18
C ALA A 36 -0.22 7.38 -7.46
N SER A 37 -0.19 6.04 -7.34
CA SER A 37 -0.45 5.13 -8.47
C SER A 37 -1.89 5.27 -8.99
N LEU A 38 -2.86 5.41 -8.10
CA LEU A 38 -4.26 5.60 -8.48
C LEU A 38 -4.47 6.94 -9.20
N TYR A 39 -3.85 8.01 -8.68
CA TYR A 39 -3.86 9.32 -9.32
C TYR A 39 -3.26 9.25 -10.72
N LEU A 40 -2.11 8.60 -10.86
CA LEU A 40 -1.44 8.43 -12.16
C LEU A 40 -2.30 7.62 -13.13
N VAL A 41 -2.99 6.58 -12.68
CA VAL A 41 -3.95 5.82 -13.50
C VAL A 41 -5.12 6.69 -13.94
N ALA A 42 -5.70 7.48 -13.04
CA ALA A 42 -6.80 8.38 -13.36
C ALA A 42 -6.37 9.48 -14.35
N ASP A 43 -5.17 10.03 -14.17
CA ASP A 43 -4.57 11.02 -15.05
C ASP A 43 -4.34 10.43 -16.45
N LEU A 44 -3.73 9.24 -16.55
CA LEU A 44 -3.58 8.56 -17.84
C LEU A 44 -4.93 8.25 -18.52
N MET A 45 -5.96 7.87 -17.76
CA MET A 45 -7.30 7.66 -18.33
C MET A 45 -7.94 8.93 -18.89
N SER A 46 -7.46 10.11 -18.50
CA SER A 46 -7.93 11.40 -19.04
C SER A 46 -7.27 11.81 -20.36
N TYR A 47 -6.18 11.15 -20.75
CA TYR A 47 -5.54 11.39 -22.04
C TYR A 47 -6.35 10.75 -23.17
N ASP A 48 -6.70 11.58 -24.15
CA ASP A 48 -7.40 11.21 -25.39
C ASP A 48 -6.62 10.16 -26.22
N GLU A 49 -5.33 9.96 -25.93
CA GLU A 49 -4.45 8.98 -26.58
C GLU A 49 -4.86 7.51 -26.37
N MET A 50 -5.72 7.19 -25.40
CA MET A 50 -6.32 5.84 -25.27
C MET A 50 -7.51 5.60 -26.20
N VAL A 51 -8.06 6.68 -26.75
CA VAL A 51 -9.21 6.70 -27.63
C VAL A 51 -8.67 6.98 -29.04
N GLY A 52 -8.07 5.96 -29.65
CA GLY A 52 -7.60 6.09 -31.03
C GLY A 52 -8.79 6.26 -31.97
N TYR A 53 -8.85 7.36 -32.71
CA TYR A 53 -9.86 7.54 -33.75
C TYR A 53 -9.50 6.69 -34.98
N LEU A 54 -10.40 5.81 -35.39
CA LEU A 54 -10.31 5.14 -36.69
C LEU A 54 -10.47 6.17 -37.81
N SER A 55 -9.92 5.87 -38.99
CA SER A 55 -10.05 6.69 -40.21
C SER A 55 -11.51 7.05 -40.59
N GLY A 56 -12.52 6.36 -40.05
CA GLY A 56 -13.94 6.62 -40.24
C GLY A 56 -14.63 7.41 -39.10
N GLY A 57 -13.89 7.90 -38.11
CA GLY A 57 -14.44 8.61 -36.95
C GLY A 57 -14.96 7.71 -35.82
N GLU A 58 -14.85 6.38 -35.96
CA GLU A 58 -15.19 5.44 -34.90
C GLU A 58 -14.12 5.41 -33.79
N ILE A 59 -14.58 5.23 -32.55
CA ILE A 59 -13.73 5.19 -31.37
C ILE A 59 -13.10 3.80 -31.22
N LYS A 60 -11.77 3.69 -31.33
CA LYS A 60 -11.02 2.48 -31.01
C LYS A 60 -10.35 2.63 -29.64
N TYR A 61 -10.89 1.94 -28.65
CA TYR A 61 -10.21 1.81 -27.36
C TYR A 61 -8.96 0.94 -27.49
N SER A 62 -7.80 1.58 -27.53
CA SER A 62 -6.50 0.94 -27.60
C SER A 62 -5.93 0.86 -26.18
N GLY A 63 -5.77 -0.36 -25.63
CA GLY A 63 -4.92 -0.56 -24.44
C GLY A 63 -5.60 -0.58 -23.05
N ILE A 64 -6.94 -0.59 -22.94
CA ILE A 64 -7.67 -0.64 -21.65
C ILE A 64 -7.23 -1.80 -20.74
N ARG A 65 -6.83 -2.94 -21.31
CA ARG A 65 -6.45 -4.14 -20.55
C ARG A 65 -5.30 -3.87 -19.57
N HIS A 66 -4.28 -3.12 -19.96
CA HIS A 66 -3.17 -2.80 -19.07
C HIS A 66 -3.62 -1.97 -17.88
N PHE A 67 -4.56 -1.03 -18.09
CA PHE A 67 -5.12 -0.20 -17.03
C PHE A 67 -5.90 -1.01 -16.00
N ILE A 68 -6.70 -1.97 -16.46
CA ILE A 68 -7.44 -2.86 -15.57
C ILE A 68 -6.48 -3.65 -14.69
N TYR A 69 -5.38 -4.19 -15.24
CA TYR A 69 -4.39 -4.92 -14.45
C TYR A 69 -3.69 -4.04 -13.40
N VAL A 70 -3.34 -2.80 -13.76
CA VAL A 70 -2.75 -1.84 -12.81
C VAL A 70 -3.74 -1.47 -11.71
N LEU A 71 -5.00 -1.21 -12.05
CA LEU A 71 -6.05 -0.90 -11.09
C LEU A 71 -6.29 -2.07 -10.12
N VAL A 72 -6.36 -3.30 -10.63
CA VAL A 72 -6.48 -4.52 -9.82
C VAL A 72 -5.28 -4.69 -8.88
N ALA A 73 -4.07 -4.44 -9.36
CA ALA A 73 -2.86 -4.51 -8.52
C ALA A 73 -2.89 -3.48 -7.38
N ILE A 74 -3.35 -2.26 -7.65
CA ILE A 74 -3.53 -1.20 -6.62
C ILE A 74 -4.59 -1.63 -5.59
N LEU A 75 -5.74 -2.14 -6.04
CA LEU A 75 -6.81 -2.64 -5.17
C LEU A 75 -6.34 -3.78 -4.25
N ILE A 76 -5.60 -4.75 -4.80
CA ILE A 76 -5.01 -5.85 -4.02
C ILE A 76 -4.03 -5.31 -2.98
N ASN A 77 -3.18 -4.35 -3.34
CA ASN A 77 -2.24 -3.75 -2.41
C ASN A 77 -2.95 -3.00 -1.27
N ILE A 78 -3.99 -2.22 -1.58
CA ILE A 78 -4.78 -1.53 -0.55
C ILE A 78 -5.45 -2.54 0.39
N LEU A 79 -6.06 -3.60 -0.15
CA LEU A 79 -6.66 -4.66 0.63
C LEU A 79 -5.64 -5.39 1.52
N PHE A 80 -4.44 -5.64 1.00
CA PHE A 80 -3.35 -6.25 1.75
C PHE A 80 -2.92 -5.36 2.93
N ILE A 81 -2.70 -4.06 2.69
CA ILE A 81 -2.34 -3.10 3.75
C ILE A 81 -3.46 -3.03 4.79
N PHE A 82 -4.72 -3.00 4.36
CA PHE A 82 -5.88 -3.00 5.24
C PHE A 82 -5.91 -4.26 6.13
N PHE A 83 -5.75 -5.45 5.54
CA PHE A 83 -5.78 -6.70 6.27
C PHE A 83 -4.63 -6.81 7.28
N VAL A 84 -3.42 -6.43 6.88
CA VAL A 84 -2.25 -6.40 7.77
C VAL A 84 -2.50 -5.44 8.94
N THR A 85 -3.00 -4.24 8.67
CA THR A 85 -3.27 -3.23 9.70
C THR A 85 -4.38 -3.65 10.66
N CYS A 86 -5.50 -4.17 10.13
CA CYS A 86 -6.61 -4.68 10.91
C CYS A 86 -6.22 -5.91 11.75
N GLY A 87 -5.45 -6.84 11.19
CA GLY A 87 -4.90 -7.98 11.93
C GLY A 87 -3.97 -7.55 13.06
N TRP A 88 -3.16 -6.50 12.83
CA TRP A 88 -2.31 -5.91 13.85
C TRP A 88 -3.12 -5.24 14.98
N LEU A 89 -4.21 -4.55 14.64
CA LEU A 89 -5.14 -3.96 15.59
C LEU A 89 -5.94 -5.02 16.37
N ALA A 90 -6.35 -6.10 15.71
CA ALA A 90 -7.02 -7.23 16.34
C ALA A 90 -6.11 -7.94 17.35
N LYS A 91 -4.84 -8.17 17.00
CA LYS A 91 -3.85 -8.71 17.95
C LYS A 91 -3.59 -7.80 19.15
N LYS A 92 -3.69 -6.47 18.97
CA LYS A 92 -3.64 -5.54 20.11
C LYS A 92 -4.81 -5.70 21.07
N LYS A 93 -6.01 -6.03 20.58
CA LYS A 93 -7.18 -6.30 21.42
C LYS A 93 -7.13 -7.68 22.09
N ALA A 94 -6.33 -8.60 21.57
CA ALA A 94 -6.19 -9.98 22.05
C ALA A 94 -4.95 -10.21 22.94
N GLY A 95 -4.32 -9.16 23.46
CA GLY A 95 -3.33 -9.31 24.54
C GLY A 95 -4.03 -9.60 25.89
N PRO A 96 -3.37 -10.29 26.84
CA PRO A 96 -3.97 -10.71 28.12
C PRO A 96 -4.50 -9.54 28.95
#